data_AF-A0A828Z452-F1
#
_entry.id   AF-A0A828Z452-F1
#
_cell.length_a   1.000
_cell.length_b   1.000
_cell.length_c   1.000
_cell.angle_alpha   90.00
_cell.angle_beta   90.00
_cell.angle_gamma   90.00
#
_symmetry.space_group_name_H-M   'P 1'
#
loop_
_entity.id
_entity.type
_entity.pdbx_description
1 polymer ?
#
loop_
_entity_poly.entity_id
_entity_poly.type
_entity_poly.pdbx_seq_one_letter_code
_entity_poly.pdbx_strand_id
1 'polypeptide(L)'
;MSGISYKDNLKNLFRNATDKLQSCIGSANIKNAYLLQALITKGFRDQKYVSQYEALHPETIARKAKKGFDPRFLIEGDKSKSEDLWKSFEVATLGKYEAVVGTNAKYARAHEFGYEAGGIPARPVLGPSIEEGYEQFKENYKNGMREFMKQ
;
A
#
# COMPACT_ATOMS: atom_id res chain seq x y z
N MET A 1 -50.34 11.12 -18.54
CA MET A 1 -50.61 10.29 -17.34
C MET A 1 -49.27 9.93 -16.70
N SER A 2 -48.90 10.61 -15.61
CA SER A 2 -47.59 10.45 -14.96
C SER A 2 -47.60 9.21 -14.05
N GLY A 3 -47.30 8.05 -14.62
CA GLY A 3 -47.23 6.77 -13.91
C GLY A 3 -45.92 6.54 -13.16
N ILE A 4 -45.42 7.52 -12.40
CA ILE A 4 -44.28 7.27 -11.49
C ILE A 4 -44.87 6.76 -10.17
N SER A 5 -44.76 5.46 -9.94
CA SER A 5 -45.27 4.79 -8.74
C SER A 5 -44.46 5.21 -7.51
N TYR A 6 -45.08 5.25 -6.33
CA TYR A 6 -44.39 5.40 -5.04
C TYR A 6 -43.20 4.43 -4.90
N LYS A 7 -43.33 3.21 -5.45
CA LYS A 7 -42.26 2.20 -5.48
C LYS A 7 -41.05 2.64 -6.33
N ASP A 8 -41.27 3.38 -7.41
CA ASP A 8 -40.20 3.87 -8.28
C ASP A 8 -39.43 5.03 -7.61
N ASN A 9 -40.14 5.91 -6.90
CA ASN A 9 -39.53 6.99 -6.12
C ASN A 9 -38.70 6.45 -4.94
N LEU A 10 -39.22 5.44 -4.22
CA LEU A 10 -38.49 4.80 -3.13
C LEU A 10 -37.22 4.10 -3.66
N LYS A 11 -37.33 3.36 -4.77
CA LYS A 11 -36.20 2.68 -5.42
C LYS A 11 -35.11 3.66 -5.86
N ASN A 12 -35.50 4.78 -6.45
CA ASN A 12 -34.56 5.82 -6.87
C ASN A 12 -33.86 6.48 -5.66
N LEU A 13 -34.59 6.72 -4.57
CA LEU A 13 -34.03 7.27 -3.34
C LEU A 13 -32.99 6.33 -2.73
N PHE A 14 -33.29 5.03 -2.63
CA PHE A 14 -32.32 4.03 -2.18
C PHE A 14 -31.10 3.92 -3.09
N ARG A 15 -31.30 3.90 -4.42
CA ARG A 15 -30.17 3.85 -5.36
C ARG A 15 -29.25 5.06 -5.20
N ASN A 16 -29.81 6.26 -5.10
CA ASN A 16 -29.03 7.48 -4.90
C ASN A 16 -28.27 7.47 -3.57
N ALA A 17 -28.89 6.98 -2.49
CA ALA A 17 -28.21 6.84 -1.20
C ALA A 17 -27.07 5.81 -1.26
N THR A 18 -27.29 4.67 -1.92
CA THR A 18 -26.25 3.64 -2.13
C THR A 18 -25.09 4.17 -2.97
N ASP A 19 -25.37 4.82 -4.10
CA ASP A 19 -24.35 5.38 -5.00
C ASP A 19 -23.50 6.43 -4.26
N LYS A 20 -24.14 7.26 -3.42
CA LYS A 20 -23.45 8.27 -2.62
C LYS A 20 -22.61 7.66 -1.50
N LEU A 21 -23.15 6.66 -0.78
CA LEU A 21 -22.41 5.92 0.22
C LEU A 21 -21.16 5.27 -0.39
N GLN A 22 -21.32 4.60 -1.54
CA GLN A 22 -20.22 4.01 -2.29
C GLN A 22 -19.21 5.07 -2.72
N SER A 23 -19.64 6.26 -3.13
CA SER A 23 -18.74 7.36 -3.46
C SER A 23 -17.93 7.85 -2.27
N CYS A 24 -18.59 8.12 -1.13
CA CYS A 24 -17.93 8.66 0.06
C CYS A 24 -16.95 7.64 0.65
N ILE A 25 -17.40 6.40 0.91
CA ILE A 25 -16.54 5.33 1.45
C ILE A 25 -15.50 4.89 0.41
N GLY A 26 -15.90 4.75 -0.85
CA GLY A 26 -15.02 4.30 -1.91
C GLY A 26 -13.88 5.26 -2.20
N SER A 27 -14.10 6.58 -2.06
CA SER A 27 -13.01 7.56 -2.12
C SER A 27 -11.99 7.36 -0.97
N ALA A 28 -12.43 6.90 0.20
CA ALA A 28 -11.55 6.57 1.32
C ALA A 28 -10.67 5.36 1.02
N ASN A 29 -11.17 4.34 0.30
CA ASN A 29 -10.33 3.23 -0.17
C ASN A 29 -9.17 3.71 -1.04
N ILE A 30 -9.44 4.60 -1.99
CA ILE A 30 -8.40 5.14 -2.88
C ILE A 30 -7.39 5.96 -2.07
N LYS A 31 -7.86 6.83 -1.16
CA LYS A 31 -6.97 7.60 -0.26
C LYS A 31 -6.09 6.68 0.59
N ASN A 32 -6.66 5.61 1.15
CA ASN A 32 -5.93 4.63 1.95
C ASN A 32 -4.89 3.88 1.12
N ALA A 33 -5.19 3.56 -0.14
CA ALA A 33 -4.23 2.90 -1.04
C ALA A 33 -2.99 3.78 -1.30
N TYR A 34 -3.19 5.07 -1.61
CA TYR A 34 -2.06 6.00 -1.78
C TYR A 34 -1.31 6.26 -0.47
N LEU A 35 -2.02 6.32 0.66
CA LEU A 35 -1.36 6.44 1.96
C LEU A 35 -0.50 5.19 2.25
N LEU A 36 -1.02 4.00 2.01
CA LEU A 36 -0.28 2.75 2.17
C LEU A 36 0.94 2.72 1.25
N GLN A 37 0.80 3.09 -0.03
CA GLN A 37 1.92 3.19 -0.97
C GLN A 37 3.01 4.14 -0.47
N ALA A 38 2.63 5.30 0.09
CA ALA A 38 3.56 6.26 0.68
C ALA A 38 4.26 5.71 1.93
N LEU A 39 3.54 4.99 2.80
CA LEU A 39 4.11 4.37 4.00
C LEU A 39 5.12 3.29 3.64
N ILE A 40 4.78 2.40 2.69
CA ILE A 40 5.69 1.36 2.18
C ILE A 40 6.95 2.01 1.58
N THR A 41 6.75 3.04 0.76
CA THR A 41 7.84 3.79 0.13
C THR A 41 8.80 4.37 1.16
N LYS A 42 8.26 5.02 2.21
CA LYS A 42 9.05 5.55 3.32
C LYS A 42 9.73 4.44 4.12
N GLY A 43 9.05 3.33 4.38
CA GLY A 43 9.61 2.16 5.07
C GLY A 43 10.88 1.66 4.41
N PHE A 44 10.88 1.53 3.07
CA PHE A 44 12.07 1.16 2.31
C PHE A 44 13.10 2.30 2.20
N ARG A 45 12.69 3.50 1.80
CA ARG A 45 13.61 4.63 1.55
C ARG A 45 14.35 5.05 2.81
N ASP A 46 13.62 5.18 3.91
CA ASP A 46 14.12 5.70 5.18
C ASP A 46 14.62 4.56 6.09
N GLN A 47 14.51 3.30 5.66
CA GLN A 47 14.91 2.12 6.43
C GLN A 47 14.27 2.10 7.81
N LYS A 48 12.99 2.48 7.87
CA LYS A 48 12.29 2.76 9.12
C LYS A 48 12.31 1.60 10.13
N TYR A 49 12.32 0.37 9.60
CA TYR A 49 12.24 -0.85 10.39
C TYR A 49 13.60 -1.56 10.54
N VAL A 50 14.71 -0.91 10.16
CA VAL A 50 16.06 -1.55 10.17
C VAL A 50 16.48 -2.06 11.54
N SER A 51 16.04 -1.41 12.62
CA SER A 51 16.30 -1.84 13.99
C SER A 51 15.63 -3.17 14.35
N GLN A 52 14.65 -3.60 13.57
CA GLN A 52 13.93 -4.88 13.75
C GLN A 52 14.61 -6.02 13.00
N TYR A 53 15.59 -5.73 12.15
CA TYR A 53 16.25 -6.71 11.30
C TYR A 53 17.68 -6.96 11.76
N GLU A 54 18.16 -8.17 11.50
CA GLU A 54 19.58 -8.48 11.66
C GLU A 54 20.42 -7.59 10.73
N ALA A 55 21.49 -7.02 11.28
CA ALA A 55 22.40 -6.17 10.51
C ALA A 55 23.05 -6.98 9.37
N LEU A 56 23.31 -6.32 8.24
CA LEU A 56 24.10 -6.97 7.20
C LEU A 56 25.53 -7.19 7.67
N HIS A 57 26.10 -8.35 7.36
CA HIS A 57 27.51 -8.61 7.61
C HIS A 57 28.40 -7.54 6.93
N PRO A 58 29.49 -7.08 7.59
CA PRO A 58 30.40 -6.07 7.04
C PRO A 58 30.93 -6.41 5.65
N GLU A 59 31.21 -7.69 5.40
CA GLU A 59 31.66 -8.19 4.09
C GLU A 59 30.63 -7.96 2.98
N THR A 60 29.34 -8.16 3.29
CA THR A 60 28.25 -7.90 2.35
C THR A 60 28.12 -6.41 2.05
N ILE A 61 28.24 -5.56 3.08
CA ILE A 61 28.21 -4.10 2.91
C ILE A 61 29.38 -3.65 2.03
N ALA A 62 30.59 -4.12 2.32
CA ALA A 62 31.80 -3.79 1.55
C ALA A 62 31.69 -4.27 0.09
N ARG A 63 31.16 -5.49 -0.13
CA ARG A 63 30.93 -6.04 -1.48
C ARG A 63 29.89 -5.22 -2.25
N LYS A 64 28.80 -4.79 -1.61
CA LYS A 64 27.78 -3.94 -2.24
C LYS A 64 28.32 -2.56 -2.57
N ALA A 65 29.07 -1.93 -1.65
CA ALA A 65 29.71 -0.65 -1.88
C ALA A 65 30.67 -0.69 -3.09
N LYS A 66 31.50 -1.74 -3.21
CA LYS A 66 32.39 -1.95 -4.37
C LYS A 66 31.63 -2.07 -5.70
N LYS A 67 30.40 -2.56 -5.67
CA LYS A 67 29.54 -2.73 -6.86
C LYS A 67 28.65 -1.51 -7.14
N GLY A 68 28.69 -0.47 -6.29
CA GLY A 68 27.78 0.67 -6.37
C GLY A 68 26.34 0.34 -5.98
N PHE A 69 26.11 -0.74 -5.23
CA PHE A 69 24.79 -1.14 -4.76
C PHE A 69 24.47 -0.53 -3.40
N ASP A 70 23.18 -0.27 -3.21
CA ASP A 70 22.66 0.23 -1.94
C ASP A 70 22.69 -0.88 -0.86
N PRO A 71 23.43 -0.67 0.25
CA PRO A 71 23.54 -1.65 1.33
C PRO A 71 22.24 -1.75 2.17
N ARG A 72 21.25 -0.90 1.95
CA ARG A 72 19.96 -0.96 2.66
C ARG A 72 19.14 -2.20 2.29
N PHE A 73 19.28 -2.68 1.06
CA PHE A 73 18.53 -3.83 0.56
C PHE A 73 19.29 -5.13 0.82
N LEU A 74 18.57 -6.25 0.96
CA LEU A 74 19.15 -7.55 1.23
C LEU A 74 19.61 -8.19 -0.09
N ILE A 75 18.78 -8.09 -1.13
CA ILE A 75 19.04 -8.72 -2.42
C ILE A 75 19.66 -7.72 -3.40
N GLU A 76 20.63 -8.20 -4.18
CA GLU A 76 21.23 -7.42 -5.27
C GLU A 76 20.30 -7.45 -6.47
N GLY A 77 19.75 -6.29 -6.81
CA GLY A 77 19.08 -6.08 -8.10
C GLY A 77 20.08 -5.79 -9.21
N ASP A 78 19.56 -5.63 -10.43
CA ASP A 78 20.32 -5.05 -11.54
C ASP A 78 20.86 -3.65 -11.13
N LYS A 79 21.95 -3.18 -11.76
CA LYS A 79 22.70 -1.96 -11.34
C LYS A 79 21.89 -0.66 -11.23
N SER A 80 20.65 -0.65 -11.68
CA SER A 80 19.69 0.46 -11.54
C SER A 80 18.52 0.18 -10.59
N LYS A 81 18.32 -1.06 -10.10
CA LYS A 81 17.04 -1.57 -9.57
C LYS A 81 16.93 -1.71 -8.05
N SER A 82 18.00 -1.59 -7.28
CA SER A 82 17.87 -1.55 -5.81
C SER A 82 17.24 -0.24 -5.34
N GLU A 83 17.56 0.88 -5.99
CA GLU A 83 16.87 2.16 -5.80
C GLU A 83 15.44 2.16 -6.38
N ASP A 84 15.12 1.23 -7.28
CA ASP A 84 13.79 1.10 -7.86
C ASP A 84 12.79 0.42 -6.92
N LEU A 85 13.22 -0.35 -5.92
CA LEU A 85 12.26 -1.14 -5.14
C LEU A 85 11.22 -0.25 -4.44
N TRP A 86 11.66 0.80 -3.75
CA TRP A 86 10.72 1.74 -3.12
C TRP A 86 9.93 2.57 -4.14
N LYS A 87 10.49 2.84 -5.32
CA LYS A 87 9.80 3.55 -6.42
C LYS A 87 8.80 2.68 -7.17
N SER A 88 8.96 1.36 -7.10
CA SER A 88 8.17 0.38 -7.85
C SER A 88 6.83 0.04 -7.19
N PHE A 89 6.58 0.56 -5.99
CA PHE A 89 5.28 0.40 -5.36
C PHE A 89 4.27 1.35 -5.99
N GLU A 90 3.24 0.76 -6.58
CA GLU A 90 2.20 1.45 -7.32
C GLU A 90 0.83 1.19 -6.71
N VAL A 91 -0.10 2.09 -7.00
CA VAL A 91 -1.52 1.92 -6.73
C VAL A 91 -2.20 1.63 -8.07
N ALA A 92 -2.82 0.46 -8.19
CA ALA A 92 -3.63 0.12 -9.37
C ALA A 92 -5.11 0.06 -8.98
N THR A 93 -5.95 0.80 -9.69
CA THR A 93 -7.42 0.75 -9.50
C THR A 93 -8.00 -0.41 -10.31
N LEU A 94 -8.64 -1.36 -9.63
CA LEU A 94 -9.32 -2.51 -10.25
C LEU A 94 -10.77 -2.21 -10.64
N GLY A 95 -11.34 -1.15 -10.04
CA GLY A 95 -12.68 -0.67 -10.30
C GLY A 95 -12.81 0.77 -9.84
N LYS A 96 -14.05 1.27 -9.72
CA LYS A 96 -14.29 2.67 -9.35
C LYS A 96 -13.73 3.04 -7.96
N TYR A 97 -13.76 2.09 -7.03
CA TYR A 97 -13.38 2.28 -5.62
C TYR A 97 -12.51 1.14 -5.06
N GLU A 98 -12.05 0.26 -5.93
CA GLU A 98 -11.19 -0.87 -5.59
C GLU A 98 -9.79 -0.54 -6.06
N ALA A 99 -8.83 -0.60 -5.14
CA ALA A 99 -7.43 -0.37 -5.43
C ALA A 99 -6.56 -1.42 -4.76
N VAL A 100 -5.50 -1.81 -5.45
CA VAL A 100 -4.45 -2.68 -4.93
C VAL A 100 -3.16 -1.88 -4.86
N VAL A 101 -2.35 -2.17 -3.83
CA VAL A 101 -1.04 -1.57 -3.63
C VAL A 101 -0.01 -2.68 -3.69
N GLY A 102 1.01 -2.52 -4.53
CA GLY A 102 2.02 -3.56 -4.68
C GLY A 102 3.11 -3.19 -5.68
N THR A 103 3.99 -4.15 -5.92
CA THR A 103 5.08 -4.04 -6.89
C THR A 103 5.29 -5.38 -7.59
N ASN A 104 5.69 -5.33 -8.85
CA ASN A 104 6.12 -6.49 -9.63
C ASN A 104 7.64 -6.71 -9.58
N ALA A 105 8.36 -5.96 -8.73
CA ALA A 105 9.79 -6.12 -8.57
C ALA A 105 10.12 -7.53 -8.06
N LYS A 106 10.96 -8.26 -8.83
CA LYS A 106 11.32 -9.66 -8.59
C LYS A 106 11.76 -9.95 -7.15
N TYR A 107 12.42 -8.99 -6.51
CA TYR A 107 13.03 -9.14 -5.19
C TYR A 107 12.12 -8.68 -4.04
N ALA A 108 10.99 -8.03 -4.32
CA ALA A 108 10.08 -7.54 -3.29
C ALA A 108 9.54 -8.67 -2.41
N ARG A 109 9.20 -9.81 -3.03
CA ARG A 109 8.69 -10.99 -2.32
C ARG A 109 9.71 -11.58 -1.36
N ALA A 110 10.94 -11.75 -1.82
CA ALA A 110 12.01 -12.30 -0.99
C ALA A 110 12.48 -11.29 0.08
N HIS A 111 12.29 -9.99 -0.16
CA HIS A 111 12.40 -8.98 0.89
C HIS A 111 11.33 -9.12 1.96
N GLU A 112 10.07 -9.24 1.57
CA GLU A 112 8.95 -9.31 2.51
C GLU A 112 8.97 -10.61 3.33
N PHE A 113 9.23 -11.74 2.67
CA PHE A 113 9.05 -13.06 3.27
C PHE A 113 10.35 -13.84 3.51
N GLY A 114 11.49 -13.34 3.06
CA GLY A 114 12.75 -14.08 3.10
C GLY A 114 12.77 -15.25 2.09
N TYR A 115 13.86 -16.03 2.15
CA TYR A 115 14.04 -17.27 1.40
C TYR A 115 15.01 -18.19 2.15
N GLU A 116 14.45 -19.12 2.93
CA GLU A 116 15.19 -20.01 3.84
C GLU A 116 16.23 -20.86 3.12
N ALA A 117 15.89 -21.46 1.98
CA ALA A 117 16.80 -22.31 1.20
C ALA A 117 18.03 -21.55 0.68
N GLY A 118 17.98 -20.22 0.61
CA GLY A 118 19.10 -19.36 0.25
C GLY A 118 19.73 -18.61 1.42
N GLY A 119 19.33 -18.90 2.67
CA GLY A 119 19.83 -18.19 3.86
C GLY A 119 19.45 -16.71 3.91
N ILE A 120 18.35 -16.32 3.27
CA ILE A 120 17.89 -14.94 3.15
C ILE A 120 16.82 -14.69 4.22
N PRO A 121 17.07 -13.87 5.26
CA PRO A 121 16.06 -13.53 6.25
C PRO A 121 15.01 -12.57 5.67
N ALA A 122 13.81 -12.62 6.23
CA ALA A 122 12.73 -11.68 5.91
C ALA A 122 13.04 -10.28 6.47
N ARG A 123 12.69 -9.24 5.70
CA ARG A 123 12.73 -7.82 6.07
C ARG A 123 11.41 -7.16 5.68
N PRO A 124 10.30 -7.52 6.37
CA PRO A 124 8.95 -7.12 5.98
C PRO A 124 8.71 -5.62 6.13
N VAL A 125 8.17 -4.99 5.09
CA VAL A 125 7.80 -3.57 5.08
C VAL A 125 6.29 -3.40 4.93
N LEU A 126 5.60 -4.32 4.26
CA LEU A 126 4.17 -4.20 3.98
C LEU A 126 3.35 -4.29 5.27
N GLY A 127 3.55 -5.35 6.05
CA GLY A 127 2.85 -5.55 7.33
C GLY A 127 3.03 -4.35 8.28
N PRO A 128 4.27 -3.95 8.60
CA PRO A 128 4.53 -2.78 9.44
C PRO A 128 3.92 -1.48 8.89
N SER A 129 3.90 -1.29 7.57
CA SER A 129 3.28 -0.10 6.95
C SER A 129 1.75 -0.09 7.12
N ILE A 130 1.11 -1.26 7.11
CA ILE A 130 -0.33 -1.38 7.37
C ILE A 130 -0.63 -1.03 8.83
N GLU A 131 0.17 -1.57 9.76
CA GLU A 131 0.02 -1.30 11.19
C GLU A 131 0.22 0.20 11.51
N GLU A 132 1.24 0.82 10.90
CA GLU A 132 1.50 2.24 11.04
C GLU A 132 0.35 3.12 10.55
N GLY A 133 -0.23 2.77 9.40
CA GLY A 133 -1.31 3.55 8.79
C GLY A 133 -2.69 3.29 9.39
N TYR A 134 -2.83 2.30 10.28
CA TYR A 134 -4.13 1.76 10.71
C TYR A 134 -5.12 2.83 11.20
N GLU A 135 -4.66 3.73 12.08
CA GLU A 135 -5.54 4.77 12.62
C GLU A 135 -5.92 5.82 11.56
N GLN A 136 -5.00 6.19 10.67
CA GLN A 136 -5.30 7.09 9.56
C GLN A 136 -6.27 6.45 8.55
N PHE A 137 -6.12 5.15 8.29
CA PHE A 137 -7.05 4.42 7.43
C PHE A 137 -8.47 4.44 8.00
N LYS A 138 -8.60 4.17 9.31
CA LYS A 138 -9.86 4.28 10.03
C LYS A 138 -10.43 5.69 10.02
N GLU A 139 -9.60 6.70 10.20
CA GLU A 139 -10.07 8.09 10.16
C GLU A 139 -10.56 8.51 8.78
N ASN A 140 -9.92 8.05 7.70
CA ASN A 140 -10.41 8.27 6.34
C ASN A 140 -11.80 7.65 6.11
N TYR A 141 -12.04 6.45 6.64
CA TYR A 141 -13.39 5.84 6.60
C TYR A 141 -14.40 6.62 7.43
N LYS A 142 -14.04 7.01 8.65
CA LYS A 142 -14.91 7.84 9.50
C LYS A 142 -15.26 9.16 8.82
N ASN A 143 -14.30 9.79 8.15
CA ASN A 143 -14.53 11.01 7.38
C ASN A 143 -15.49 10.79 6.22
N GLY A 144 -15.32 9.71 5.45
CA GLY A 144 -16.28 9.34 4.41
C GLY A 144 -17.70 9.12 4.96
N MET A 145 -17.83 8.49 6.12
CA MET A 145 -19.13 8.31 6.79
C MET A 145 -19.73 9.63 7.29
N ARG A 146 -18.91 10.52 7.87
CA ARG A 146 -19.36 11.86 8.29
C ARG A 146 -19.84 12.67 7.09
N GLU A 147 -19.15 12.61 5.96
CA GLU A 147 -19.57 13.27 4.71
C GLU A 147 -20.90 12.74 4.20
N PHE A 148 -21.12 11.43 4.28
CA PHE A 148 -22.42 10.82 3.95
C PHE A 148 -23.54 11.34 4.87
N MET A 149 -23.29 11.42 6.19
CA MET A 149 -24.26 11.81 7.22
C MET A 149 -24.54 13.32 7.37
N LYS A 150 -23.78 14.21 6.71
CA LYS A 150 -24.02 15.67 6.74
C LYS A 150 -25.27 16.11 5.93
N GLN A 151 -26.18 15.17 5.66
CA GLN A 151 -27.42 15.37 4.91
C GLN A 151 -28.60 15.08 5.83
#